data_AF-A0A2G7HCL4-F1
#
_entry.id   AF-A0A2G7HCL4-F1
#
_cell.length_a   1.000
_cell.length_b   1.000
_cell.length_c   1.000
_cell.angle_alpha   90.00
_cell.angle_beta   90.00
_cell.angle_gamma   90.00
#
_symmetry.space_group_name_H-M   'P 1'
#
loop_
_entity.id
_entity.type
_entity.pdbx_description
1 polymer ?
#
loop_
_entity_poly.entity_id
_entity_poly.type
_entity_poly.pdbx_seq_one_letter_code
_entity_poly.pdbx_strand_id
1 'polypeptide(L)'
;MDSTVCFLGAGSFGTALAVMLGKKGLKVNIWHRNNNIVEDINIKKENIKYLPKVVIPAGIKAYNEIEKSIEQCEFIVLAVPSHVVRQVCKKIQPFIKENQIIVSIAKGIEEGTGKRLSEVIKEELPNNPIVILSGPSHAEEVAQDIPTTVVVSSEHMDIAEKVQDLFMTNKFRVYTNDDLIGVEIGGAVKNIIALAAGVSDGIGYGDNTKAALMTRGMSEIIRIGTKLGGKQETFSGLTGMGDLIVTCTSMHSRNRRAGILIGRGYSTEEAIEEVGMVVEGIKACRAFYTLKEKLDVEMPITDTLYKVLFENKEPNYGVYELMTRDKKMEII
;
A
#
# COMPACT_ATOMS: atom_id res chain seq x y z
N MET A 1 -19.44 23.77 -2.21
CA MET A 1 -19.55 22.61 -3.13
C MET A 1 -19.48 21.36 -2.29
N ASP A 2 -20.55 20.58 -2.32
CA ASP A 2 -20.77 19.34 -1.55
C ASP A 2 -19.97 18.14 -2.10
N SER A 3 -18.69 18.30 -2.42
CA SER A 3 -17.86 17.18 -2.89
C SER A 3 -17.66 16.20 -1.72
N THR A 4 -18.48 15.14 -1.73
CA THR A 4 -18.43 14.07 -0.74
C THR A 4 -17.42 13.04 -1.23
N VAL A 5 -16.47 12.68 -0.36
CA VAL A 5 -15.49 11.62 -0.62
C VAL A 5 -15.96 10.38 0.13
N CYS A 6 -15.98 9.22 -0.52
CA CYS A 6 -16.23 7.96 0.16
C CYS A 6 -14.98 7.11 0.23
N PHE A 7 -14.62 6.63 1.42
CA PHE A 7 -13.60 5.63 1.63
C PHE A 7 -14.24 4.25 1.73
N LEU A 8 -13.97 3.37 0.78
CA LEU A 8 -14.33 1.97 0.84
C LEU A 8 -13.27 1.22 1.64
N GLY A 9 -13.52 1.04 2.93
CA GLY A 9 -12.60 0.44 3.88
C GLY A 9 -12.19 1.42 4.98
N ALA A 10 -12.28 0.96 6.23
CA ALA A 10 -11.92 1.70 7.43
C ALA A 10 -10.62 1.18 8.06
N GLY A 11 -9.63 0.81 7.24
CA GLY A 11 -8.29 0.50 7.73
C GLY A 11 -7.57 1.75 8.25
N SER A 12 -6.36 1.59 8.80
CA SER A 12 -5.60 2.69 9.40
C SER A 12 -5.41 3.85 8.43
N PHE A 13 -4.91 3.57 7.22
CA PHE A 13 -4.60 4.63 6.24
C PHE A 13 -5.84 5.29 5.64
N GLY A 14 -6.89 4.52 5.33
CA GLY A 14 -8.18 5.08 4.89
C GLY A 14 -8.80 5.99 5.95
N THR A 15 -8.74 5.60 7.22
CA THR A 15 -9.22 6.43 8.35
C THR A 15 -8.38 7.69 8.52
N ALA A 16 -7.05 7.59 8.42
CA ALA A 16 -6.15 8.74 8.54
C ALA A 16 -6.39 9.79 7.46
N LEU A 17 -6.53 9.35 6.20
CA LEU A 17 -6.87 10.23 5.08
C LEU A 17 -8.28 10.83 5.25
N ALA A 18 -9.25 10.04 5.67
CA ALA A 18 -10.59 10.54 5.96
C ALA A 18 -10.57 11.63 7.05
N VAL A 19 -9.84 11.40 8.15
CA VAL A 19 -9.64 12.39 9.23
C VAL A 19 -8.99 13.66 8.70
N MET A 20 -7.94 13.54 7.89
CA MET A 20 -7.26 14.68 7.26
C MET A 20 -8.21 15.51 6.37
N LEU A 21 -9.02 14.85 5.53
CA LEU A 21 -10.05 15.53 4.73
C LEU A 21 -11.17 16.12 5.59
N GLY A 22 -11.56 15.46 6.68
CA GLY A 22 -12.53 15.99 7.63
C GLY A 22 -12.03 17.26 8.33
N LYS A 23 -10.74 17.31 8.70
CA LYS A 23 -10.08 18.52 9.25
C LYS A 23 -9.99 19.65 8.20
N LYS A 24 -9.86 19.29 6.91
CA LYS A 24 -9.97 20.24 5.77
C LYS A 24 -11.39 20.79 5.59
N GLY A 25 -12.38 20.30 6.34
CA GLY A 25 -13.77 20.75 6.30
C GLY A 25 -14.66 20.02 5.29
N LEU A 26 -14.17 18.91 4.72
CA LEU A 26 -14.94 18.11 3.77
C LEU A 26 -15.88 17.13 4.49
N LYS A 27 -17.00 16.81 3.83
CA LYS A 27 -17.88 15.71 4.24
C LYS A 27 -17.28 14.39 3.72
N VAL A 28 -17.09 13.42 4.61
CA VAL A 28 -16.45 12.15 4.27
C VAL A 28 -17.32 10.98 4.71
N ASN A 29 -17.62 10.10 3.76
CA ASN A 29 -18.25 8.83 4.03
C ASN A 29 -17.17 7.75 4.19
N ILE A 30 -17.38 6.82 5.12
CA ILE A 30 -16.54 5.63 5.27
C ILE A 30 -17.43 4.40 5.22
N TRP A 31 -17.13 3.45 4.35
CA TRP A 31 -17.77 2.14 4.38
C TRP A 31 -16.94 1.12 5.13
N HIS A 32 -17.59 0.33 5.99
CA HIS A 32 -16.99 -0.85 6.56
C HIS A 32 -18.01 -1.97 6.79
N ARG A 33 -17.64 -3.21 6.46
CA ARG A 33 -18.50 -4.39 6.59
C ARG A 33 -18.84 -4.81 8.02
N ASN A 34 -18.01 -4.45 9.00
CA ASN A 34 -18.23 -4.76 10.42
C ASN A 34 -18.95 -3.59 11.11
N ASN A 35 -20.16 -3.85 11.63
CA ASN A 35 -20.98 -2.86 12.33
C ASN A 35 -20.29 -2.25 13.55
N ASN A 36 -19.50 -3.01 14.30
CA ASN A 36 -18.82 -2.49 15.49
C ASN A 36 -17.86 -1.34 15.12
N ILE A 37 -17.18 -1.44 13.97
CA ILE A 37 -16.29 -0.38 13.48
C ILE A 37 -17.09 0.84 13.00
N VAL A 38 -18.26 0.61 12.39
CA VAL A 38 -19.16 1.69 11.98
C VAL A 38 -19.68 2.45 13.21
N GLU A 39 -20.07 1.74 14.25
CA GLU A 39 -20.50 2.32 15.53
C GLU A 39 -19.38 3.06 16.25
N ASP A 40 -18.17 2.49 16.31
CA ASP A 40 -17.00 3.15 16.88
C ASP A 40 -16.76 4.50 16.19
N ILE A 41 -16.78 4.54 14.86
CA ILE A 41 -16.57 5.78 14.08
C ILE A 41 -17.72 6.77 14.31
N ASN A 42 -18.97 6.33 14.31
CA ASN A 42 -20.12 7.24 14.37
C ASN A 42 -20.40 7.77 15.77
N ILE A 43 -20.33 6.91 16.78
CA ILE A 43 -20.73 7.18 18.17
C ILE A 43 -19.52 7.61 19.00
N LYS A 44 -18.46 6.78 19.00
CA LYS A 44 -17.27 7.04 19.83
C LYS A 44 -16.34 8.07 19.19
N LYS A 45 -16.55 8.39 17.90
CA LYS A 45 -15.71 9.29 17.11
C LYS A 45 -14.25 8.87 17.11
N GLU A 46 -14.01 7.56 17.02
CA GLU A 46 -12.67 6.96 16.99
C GLU A 46 -12.72 5.64 16.22
N ASN A 47 -11.63 5.26 15.52
CA ASN A 47 -11.47 3.92 14.99
C ASN A 47 -10.56 3.11 15.91
N ILE A 48 -11.14 2.58 17.00
CA ILE A 48 -10.40 1.93 18.09
C ILE A 48 -9.53 0.78 17.59
N LYS A 49 -10.03 0.03 16.60
CA LYS A 49 -9.32 -1.16 16.09
C LYS A 49 -8.11 -0.80 15.24
N TYR A 50 -8.25 0.16 14.32
CA TYR A 50 -7.26 0.38 13.27
C TYR A 50 -6.46 1.67 13.41
N LEU A 51 -6.98 2.67 14.11
CA LEU A 51 -6.33 3.96 14.33
C LEU A 51 -6.73 4.53 15.71
N PRO A 52 -6.33 3.86 16.80
CA PRO A 52 -6.67 4.30 18.14
C PRO A 52 -6.05 5.66 18.47
N LYS A 53 -6.67 6.38 19.41
CA LYS A 53 -6.27 7.69 19.93
C LYS A 53 -6.36 8.84 18.92
N VAL A 54 -7.06 8.64 17.81
CA VAL A 54 -7.34 9.69 16.81
C VAL A 54 -8.82 10.04 16.84
N VAL A 55 -9.11 11.30 17.14
CA VAL A 55 -10.48 11.84 17.13
C VAL A 55 -10.95 12.03 15.69
N ILE A 56 -12.10 11.44 15.36
CA ILE A 56 -12.74 11.52 14.05
C ILE A 56 -13.63 12.78 14.00
N PRO A 57 -13.40 13.71 13.05
CA PRO A 57 -14.20 14.92 12.88
C PRO A 57 -15.71 14.64 12.67
N ALA A 58 -16.55 15.57 13.10
CA ALA A 58 -18.02 15.45 13.01
C ALA A 58 -18.54 15.34 11.56
N GLY A 59 -17.81 15.87 10.58
CA GLY A 59 -18.12 15.77 9.15
C GLY A 59 -17.90 14.38 8.54
N ILE A 60 -17.41 13.41 9.34
CA ILE A 60 -17.19 12.03 8.89
C ILE A 60 -18.31 11.13 9.40
N LYS A 61 -18.85 10.32 8.48
CA LYS A 61 -19.93 9.37 8.76
C LYS A 61 -19.60 7.98 8.20
N ALA A 62 -19.72 6.96 9.04
CA ALA A 62 -19.54 5.58 8.64
C ALA A 62 -20.86 4.90 8.26
N TYR A 63 -20.78 3.96 7.31
CA TYR A 63 -21.90 3.21 6.75
C TYR A 63 -21.55 1.72 6.68
N ASN A 64 -22.52 0.85 6.96
CA ASN A 64 -22.38 -0.58 6.71
C ASN A 64 -22.87 -0.99 5.30
N GLU A 65 -23.85 -0.25 4.78
CA GLU A 65 -24.41 -0.40 3.44
C GLU A 65 -23.53 0.33 2.41
N ILE A 66 -22.91 -0.41 1.49
CA ILE A 66 -21.92 0.15 0.56
C ILE A 66 -22.56 1.12 -0.45
N GLU A 67 -23.77 0.82 -0.92
CA GLU A 67 -24.54 1.65 -1.86
C GLU A 67 -24.76 3.07 -1.30
N LYS A 68 -25.30 3.16 -0.08
CA LYS A 68 -25.54 4.44 0.61
C LYS A 68 -24.26 5.23 0.88
N SER A 69 -23.13 4.55 1.01
CA SER A 69 -21.86 5.21 1.32
C SER A 69 -21.27 5.97 0.13
N ILE A 70 -21.52 5.51 -1.10
CA ILE A 70 -20.96 6.08 -2.33
C ILE A 70 -21.94 7.02 -3.06
N GLU A 71 -23.19 7.07 -2.60
CA GLU A 71 -24.21 7.92 -3.16
C GLU A 71 -23.77 9.40 -3.11
N GLN A 72 -23.93 10.12 -4.23
CA GLN A 72 -23.56 11.53 -4.39
C GLN A 72 -22.07 11.86 -4.15
N CYS A 73 -21.20 10.86 -4.07
CA CYS A 73 -19.77 11.09 -3.91
C CYS A 73 -19.12 11.41 -5.26
N GLU A 74 -18.20 12.36 -5.31
CA GLU A 74 -17.43 12.64 -6.53
C GLU A 74 -16.21 11.71 -6.62
N PHE A 75 -15.64 11.39 -5.46
CA PHE A 75 -14.45 10.56 -5.31
C PHE A 75 -14.77 9.32 -4.49
N ILE A 76 -14.34 8.16 -4.98
CA ILE A 76 -14.41 6.88 -4.27
C ILE A 76 -12.98 6.38 -4.04
N VAL A 77 -12.56 6.34 -2.79
CA VAL A 77 -11.24 5.88 -2.38
C VAL A 77 -11.29 4.40 -2.00
N LEU A 78 -10.59 3.55 -2.74
CA LEU A 78 -10.42 2.14 -2.44
C LEU A 78 -9.36 1.98 -1.34
N ALA A 79 -9.83 1.95 -0.09
CA ALA A 79 -9.03 1.82 1.13
C ALA A 79 -9.07 0.39 1.71
N VAL A 80 -9.20 -0.61 0.83
CA VAL A 80 -9.14 -2.03 1.16
C VAL A 80 -7.78 -2.64 0.79
N PRO A 81 -7.40 -3.76 1.42
CA PRO A 81 -6.22 -4.50 1.01
C PRO A 81 -6.24 -4.90 -0.48
N SER A 82 -5.06 -5.06 -1.08
CA SER A 82 -4.87 -5.35 -2.52
C SER A 82 -5.77 -6.49 -3.05
N HIS A 83 -5.76 -7.63 -2.37
CA HIS A 83 -6.55 -8.83 -2.71
C HIS A 83 -8.07 -8.66 -2.64
N VAL A 84 -8.57 -7.56 -2.08
CA VAL A 84 -10.01 -7.28 -1.93
C VAL A 84 -10.51 -6.29 -2.99
N VAL A 85 -9.61 -5.62 -3.70
CA VAL A 85 -9.92 -4.55 -4.66
C VAL A 85 -10.92 -5.00 -5.72
N ARG A 86 -10.68 -6.13 -6.40
CA ARG A 86 -11.60 -6.63 -7.44
C ARG A 86 -13.00 -6.88 -6.89
N GLN A 87 -13.10 -7.54 -5.74
CA GLN A 87 -14.37 -7.86 -5.11
C GLN A 87 -15.16 -6.59 -4.75
N VAL A 88 -14.48 -5.55 -4.25
CA VAL A 88 -15.12 -4.27 -3.93
C VAL A 88 -15.58 -3.55 -5.19
N CYS A 89 -14.76 -3.52 -6.24
CA CYS A 89 -15.14 -2.93 -7.52
C CYS A 89 -16.39 -3.60 -8.11
N LYS A 90 -16.44 -4.95 -8.13
CA LYS A 90 -17.64 -5.72 -8.52
C LYS A 90 -18.86 -5.36 -7.69
N LYS A 91 -18.69 -5.14 -6.39
CA LYS A 91 -19.79 -4.84 -5.47
C LYS A 91 -20.39 -3.45 -5.71
N ILE A 92 -19.57 -2.47 -6.10
CA ILE A 92 -20.03 -1.10 -6.34
C ILE A 92 -20.45 -0.83 -7.78
N GLN A 93 -20.04 -1.69 -8.74
CA GLN A 93 -20.36 -1.55 -10.16
C GLN A 93 -21.84 -1.25 -10.44
N PRO A 94 -22.84 -1.87 -9.77
CA PRO A 94 -24.26 -1.57 -10.06
C PRO A 94 -24.73 -0.18 -9.61
N PHE A 95 -23.96 0.49 -8.75
CA PHE A 95 -24.38 1.70 -8.03
C PHE A 95 -23.54 2.94 -8.40
N ILE A 96 -22.39 2.71 -9.03
CA ILE A 96 -21.45 3.77 -9.42
C ILE A 96 -21.96 4.51 -10.66
N LYS A 97 -21.79 5.82 -10.68
CA LYS A 97 -22.07 6.69 -11.82
C LYS A 97 -20.84 6.78 -12.70
N GLU A 98 -21.07 7.02 -13.99
CA GLU A 98 -20.01 7.34 -14.93
C GLU A 98 -19.23 8.58 -14.45
N ASN A 99 -17.92 8.59 -14.70
CA ASN A 99 -17.01 9.68 -14.35
C ASN A 99 -16.78 9.93 -12.85
N GLN A 100 -17.37 9.15 -11.92
CA GLN A 100 -16.89 9.14 -10.53
C GLN A 100 -15.41 8.71 -10.51
N ILE A 101 -14.57 9.46 -9.81
CA ILE A 101 -13.13 9.24 -9.79
C ILE A 101 -12.80 8.16 -8.76
N ILE A 102 -12.18 7.08 -9.21
CA ILE A 102 -11.69 6.00 -8.34
C ILE A 102 -10.26 6.32 -7.92
N VAL A 103 -10.03 6.45 -6.62
CA VAL A 103 -8.69 6.63 -6.06
C VAL A 103 -8.27 5.33 -5.36
N SER A 104 -7.24 4.64 -5.85
CA SER A 104 -6.68 3.50 -5.14
C SER A 104 -5.53 3.95 -4.24
N ILE A 105 -5.61 3.55 -2.96
CA ILE A 105 -4.50 3.66 -2.00
C ILE A 105 -3.94 2.28 -1.63
N ALA A 106 -4.45 1.22 -2.26
CA ALA A 106 -3.98 -0.13 -2.08
C ALA A 106 -2.63 -0.32 -2.79
N LYS A 107 -1.74 -1.11 -2.18
CA LYS A 107 -0.38 -1.34 -2.67
C LYS A 107 -0.17 -2.84 -2.86
N GLY A 108 -0.05 -3.29 -4.10
CA GLY A 108 0.07 -4.70 -4.45
C GLY A 108 -0.22 -4.95 -5.92
N ILE A 109 -0.30 -6.22 -6.30
CA ILE A 109 -0.81 -6.71 -7.59
C ILE A 109 -1.81 -7.83 -7.30
N GLU A 110 -2.69 -8.12 -8.25
CA GLU A 110 -3.62 -9.23 -8.10
C GLU A 110 -2.91 -10.58 -8.23
N GLU A 111 -3.07 -11.40 -7.20
CA GLU A 111 -2.52 -12.76 -7.16
C GLU A 111 -3.16 -13.64 -8.25
N GLY A 112 -2.36 -14.51 -8.87
CA GLY A 112 -2.78 -15.40 -9.97
C GLY A 112 -2.72 -14.73 -11.34
N THR A 113 -3.33 -13.55 -11.49
CA THR A 113 -3.31 -12.81 -12.78
C THR A 113 -2.03 -12.01 -12.98
N GLY A 114 -1.43 -11.51 -11.90
CA GLY A 114 -0.26 -10.62 -11.96
C GLY A 114 -0.60 -9.19 -12.40
N LYS A 115 -1.89 -8.85 -12.50
CA LYS A 115 -2.35 -7.53 -12.95
C LYS A 115 -2.11 -6.47 -11.89
N ARG A 116 -1.78 -5.26 -12.33
CA ARG A 116 -1.75 -4.06 -11.50
C ARG A 116 -3.16 -3.74 -11.01
N LEU A 117 -3.26 -3.01 -9.90
CA LEU A 117 -4.57 -2.71 -9.32
C LEU A 117 -5.35 -1.73 -10.20
N SER A 118 -4.68 -0.81 -10.90
CA SER A 118 -5.29 0.03 -11.93
C SER A 118 -5.96 -0.80 -13.04
N GLU A 119 -5.30 -1.85 -13.53
CA GLU A 119 -5.84 -2.76 -14.55
C GLU A 119 -7.06 -3.54 -14.02
N VAL A 120 -6.97 -4.04 -12.78
CA VAL A 120 -8.09 -4.71 -12.11
C VAL A 120 -9.29 -3.78 -11.95
N ILE A 121 -9.06 -2.53 -11.54
CA ILE A 121 -10.11 -1.53 -11.39
C ILE A 121 -10.72 -1.21 -12.75
N LYS A 122 -9.90 -1.04 -13.81
CA LYS A 122 -10.36 -0.74 -15.16
C LYS A 122 -11.23 -1.86 -15.75
N GLU A 123 -10.92 -3.11 -15.45
CA GLU A 123 -11.74 -4.26 -15.89
C GLU A 123 -13.14 -4.27 -15.28
N GLU A 124 -13.26 -3.90 -14.00
CA GLU A 124 -14.55 -3.91 -13.30
C GLU A 124 -15.34 -2.61 -13.51
N LEU A 125 -14.64 -1.48 -13.64
CA LEU A 125 -15.17 -0.12 -13.72
C LEU A 125 -14.62 0.65 -14.94
N PRO A 126 -14.93 0.22 -16.18
CA PRO A 126 -14.27 0.72 -17.39
C PRO A 126 -14.52 2.21 -17.69
N ASN A 127 -15.65 2.74 -17.23
CA ASN A 127 -16.09 4.12 -17.49
C ASN A 127 -15.67 5.13 -16.40
N ASN A 128 -14.84 4.69 -15.45
CA ASN A 128 -14.42 5.52 -14.32
C ASN A 128 -12.94 5.88 -14.44
N PRO A 129 -12.57 7.17 -14.30
CA PRO A 129 -11.19 7.58 -14.19
C PRO A 129 -10.53 6.98 -12.94
N ILE A 130 -9.26 6.57 -13.07
CA ILE A 130 -8.51 5.89 -12.01
C ILE A 130 -7.31 6.76 -11.63
N VAL A 131 -7.12 6.95 -10.33
CA VAL A 131 -5.94 7.60 -9.76
C VAL A 131 -5.32 6.69 -8.72
N ILE A 132 -4.00 6.56 -8.75
CA ILE A 132 -3.22 5.85 -7.74
C ILE A 132 -2.60 6.88 -6.83
N LEU A 133 -2.75 6.73 -5.51
CA LEU A 133 -2.06 7.53 -4.50
C LEU A 133 -1.09 6.62 -3.73
N SER A 134 0.20 6.95 -3.77
CA SER A 134 1.27 6.18 -3.14
C SER A 134 2.37 7.09 -2.59
N GLY A 135 3.26 6.53 -1.77
CA GLY A 135 4.35 7.27 -1.12
C GLY A 135 4.52 6.94 0.37
N PRO A 136 5.52 7.58 1.02
CA PRO A 136 5.82 7.38 2.44
C PRO A 136 4.76 8.08 3.30
N SER A 137 3.83 7.30 3.83
CA SER A 137 2.63 7.87 4.48
C SER A 137 2.07 6.95 5.57
N HIS A 138 2.80 6.79 6.67
CA HIS A 138 2.28 6.04 7.83
C HIS A 138 1.01 6.70 8.35
N ALA A 139 -0.02 5.88 8.60
CA ALA A 139 -1.36 6.36 8.90
C ALA A 139 -1.38 7.17 10.21
N GLU A 140 -0.59 6.74 11.18
CA GLU A 140 -0.43 7.36 12.49
C GLU A 140 0.10 8.80 12.37
N GLU A 141 1.10 9.02 11.51
CA GLU A 141 1.69 10.34 11.28
C GLU A 141 0.73 11.26 10.51
N VAL A 142 0.09 10.74 9.47
CA VAL A 142 -0.90 11.50 8.67
C VAL A 142 -2.07 11.95 9.54
N ALA A 143 -2.58 11.08 10.42
CA ALA A 143 -3.69 11.42 11.31
C ALA A 143 -3.34 12.48 12.36
N GLN A 144 -2.05 12.57 12.72
CA GLN A 144 -1.50 13.55 13.67
C GLN A 144 -1.04 14.86 13.00
N ASP A 145 -1.34 15.05 11.71
CA ASP A 145 -0.91 16.22 10.91
C ASP A 145 0.62 16.41 10.88
N ILE A 146 1.38 15.31 11.00
CA ILE A 146 2.83 15.33 10.79
C ILE A 146 3.10 15.51 9.29
N PRO A 147 4.01 16.41 8.89
CA PRO A 147 4.31 16.67 7.48
C PRO A 147 4.57 15.40 6.67
N THR A 148 3.72 15.14 5.69
CA THR A 148 3.75 13.93 4.85
C THR A 148 3.77 14.32 3.38
N THR A 149 4.52 13.58 2.56
CA THR A 149 4.60 13.77 1.11
C THR A 149 4.20 12.50 0.38
N VAL A 150 3.34 12.61 -0.62
CA VAL A 150 2.89 11.48 -1.46
C VAL A 150 2.85 11.88 -2.94
N VAL A 151 2.62 10.89 -3.78
CA VAL A 151 2.46 11.02 -5.23
C VAL A 151 1.07 10.53 -5.63
N VAL A 152 0.46 11.23 -6.57
CA VAL A 152 -0.72 10.77 -7.31
C VAL A 152 -0.37 10.59 -8.78
N SER A 153 -0.95 9.57 -9.41
CA SER A 153 -0.75 9.27 -10.83
C SER A 153 -2.04 8.75 -11.47
N SER A 154 -2.23 9.04 -12.75
CA SER A 154 -3.38 8.61 -13.54
C SER A 154 -2.98 8.52 -15.01
N GLU A 155 -3.75 7.77 -15.81
CA GLU A 155 -3.66 7.86 -17.28
C GLU A 155 -4.09 9.24 -17.80
N HIS A 156 -4.88 9.98 -17.00
CA HIS A 156 -5.37 11.33 -17.30
C HIS A 156 -4.88 12.30 -16.23
N MET A 157 -3.85 13.08 -16.53
CA MET A 157 -3.18 13.92 -15.53
C MET A 157 -4.04 15.06 -14.98
N ASP A 158 -5.03 15.53 -15.73
CA ASP A 158 -6.04 16.48 -15.25
C ASP A 158 -6.89 15.87 -14.11
N ILE A 159 -7.11 14.56 -14.13
CA ILE A 159 -7.78 13.83 -13.04
C ILE A 159 -6.83 13.64 -11.84
N ALA A 160 -5.54 13.39 -12.10
CA ALA A 160 -4.54 13.33 -11.04
C ALA A 160 -4.43 14.67 -10.30
N GLU A 161 -4.49 15.80 -11.02
CA GLU A 161 -4.50 17.16 -10.45
C GLU A 161 -5.75 17.43 -9.59
N LYS A 162 -6.94 16.96 -10.00
CA LYS A 162 -8.14 17.04 -9.14
C LYS A 162 -7.97 16.30 -7.81
N VAL A 163 -7.35 15.11 -7.84
CA VAL A 163 -7.06 14.34 -6.62
C VAL A 163 -5.92 14.99 -5.82
N GLN A 164 -4.95 15.59 -6.49
CA GLN A 164 -3.92 16.40 -5.85
C GLN A 164 -4.56 17.53 -5.05
N ASP A 165 -5.43 18.33 -5.65
CA ASP A 165 -6.13 19.44 -4.99
C ASP A 165 -7.03 18.97 -3.85
N LEU A 166 -7.68 17.81 -4.02
CA LEU A 166 -8.52 17.21 -2.99
C LEU A 166 -7.72 16.90 -1.71
N PHE A 167 -6.57 16.23 -1.84
CA PHE A 167 -5.77 15.79 -0.70
C PHE A 167 -4.71 16.81 -0.23
N MET A 168 -4.38 17.82 -1.03
CA MET A 168 -3.37 18.81 -0.67
C MET A 168 -3.80 19.63 0.55
N THR A 169 -2.91 19.74 1.54
CA THR A 169 -3.02 20.64 2.69
C THR A 169 -1.67 21.28 3.00
N ASN A 170 -1.59 22.11 4.04
CA ASN A 170 -0.32 22.63 4.55
C ASN A 170 0.54 21.57 5.28
N LYS A 171 0.02 20.35 5.50
CA LYS A 171 0.72 19.24 6.18
C LYS A 171 0.78 17.96 5.34
N PHE A 172 -0.04 17.87 4.29
CA PHE A 172 -0.06 16.74 3.37
C PHE A 172 0.19 17.26 1.95
N ARG A 173 1.44 17.09 1.49
CA ARG A 173 1.90 17.57 0.19
C ARG A 173 1.75 16.45 -0.84
N VAL A 174 1.05 16.74 -1.93
CA VAL A 174 0.80 15.76 -3.00
C VAL A 174 1.53 16.20 -4.27
N TYR A 175 2.35 15.33 -4.85
CA TYR A 175 2.99 15.55 -6.15
C TYR A 175 2.28 14.73 -7.23
N THR A 176 2.28 15.21 -8.47
CA THR A 176 1.81 14.44 -9.63
C THR A 176 2.99 13.71 -10.28
N ASN A 177 2.73 12.53 -10.82
CA ASN A 177 3.65 11.76 -11.65
C ASN A 177 2.86 11.07 -12.78
N ASP A 178 3.33 11.15 -14.02
CA ASP A 178 2.69 10.55 -15.20
C ASP A 178 3.02 9.06 -15.38
N ASP A 179 3.91 8.50 -14.56
CA ASP A 179 4.28 7.10 -14.57
C ASP A 179 3.43 6.25 -13.62
N LEU A 180 2.20 5.94 -14.08
CA LEU A 180 1.24 5.13 -13.34
C LEU A 180 1.81 3.76 -12.95
N ILE A 181 2.52 3.11 -13.88
CA ILE A 181 3.11 1.78 -13.67
C ILE A 181 4.18 1.86 -12.58
N GLY A 182 5.14 2.77 -12.69
CA GLY A 182 6.20 2.93 -11.70
C GLY A 182 5.66 3.26 -10.30
N VAL A 183 4.60 4.08 -10.23
CA VAL A 183 3.95 4.41 -8.95
C VAL A 183 3.33 3.18 -8.28
N GLU A 184 2.62 2.33 -9.01
CA GLU A 184 2.04 1.11 -8.44
C GLU A 184 3.11 0.09 -8.04
N ILE A 185 4.08 -0.17 -8.91
CA ILE A 185 5.09 -1.20 -8.69
C ILE A 185 6.03 -0.84 -7.54
N GLY A 186 6.46 0.43 -7.45
CA GLY A 186 7.27 0.91 -6.33
C GLY A 186 6.60 0.66 -4.97
N GLY A 187 5.32 1.07 -4.85
CA GLY A 187 4.54 0.89 -3.63
C GLY A 187 4.26 -0.58 -3.28
N ALA A 188 4.16 -1.45 -4.28
CA ALA A 188 3.89 -2.87 -4.10
C ALA A 188 5.13 -3.67 -3.67
N VAL A 189 6.22 -3.58 -4.43
CA VAL A 189 7.43 -4.40 -4.22
C VAL A 189 8.18 -3.99 -2.96
N LYS A 190 8.15 -2.72 -2.56
CA LYS A 190 8.80 -2.26 -1.31
C LYS A 190 8.30 -2.99 -0.06
N ASN A 191 7.06 -3.49 -0.06
CA ASN A 191 6.53 -4.27 1.07
C ASN A 191 7.25 -5.61 1.23
N ILE A 192 7.71 -6.22 0.13
CA ILE A 192 8.52 -7.45 0.12
C ILE A 192 9.88 -7.14 0.76
N ILE A 193 10.53 -6.08 0.31
CA ILE A 193 11.85 -5.67 0.83
C ILE A 193 11.77 -5.27 2.31
N ALA A 194 10.70 -4.59 2.73
CA ALA A 194 10.49 -4.25 4.14
C ALA A 194 10.23 -5.47 5.03
N LEU A 195 9.57 -6.49 4.51
CA LEU A 195 9.40 -7.76 5.19
C LEU A 195 10.75 -8.46 5.37
N ALA A 196 11.56 -8.55 4.30
CA ALA A 196 12.92 -9.07 4.37
C ALA A 196 13.83 -8.28 5.34
N ALA A 197 13.70 -6.95 5.36
CA ALA A 197 14.42 -6.09 6.31
C ALA A 197 14.01 -6.38 7.76
N GLY A 198 12.72 -6.63 8.00
CA GLY A 198 12.24 -7.12 9.28
C GLY A 198 12.85 -8.48 9.65
N VAL A 199 12.93 -9.43 8.71
CA VAL A 199 13.57 -10.74 8.95
C VAL A 199 15.04 -10.57 9.35
N SER A 200 15.78 -9.71 8.64
CA SER A 200 17.16 -9.35 9.00
C SER A 200 17.27 -8.77 10.41
N ASP A 201 16.32 -7.92 10.82
CA ASP A 201 16.26 -7.38 12.19
C ASP A 201 15.95 -8.45 13.23
N GLY A 202 15.03 -9.38 12.91
CA GLY A 202 14.64 -10.46 13.79
C GLY A 202 15.76 -11.45 14.09
N ILE A 203 16.62 -11.71 13.10
CA ILE A 203 17.85 -12.51 13.24
C ILE A 203 18.86 -11.82 14.18
N GLY A 204 18.83 -10.49 14.27
CA GLY A 204 19.76 -9.70 15.08
C GLY A 204 20.92 -9.08 14.30
N TYR A 205 20.78 -8.90 12.97
CA TYR A 205 21.77 -8.17 12.18
C TYR A 205 21.66 -6.65 12.36
N GLY A 206 22.78 -5.97 12.11
CA GLY A 206 22.89 -4.51 12.28
C GLY A 206 22.52 -3.69 11.05
N ASP A 207 22.64 -2.37 11.18
CA ASP A 207 22.19 -1.41 10.17
C ASP A 207 22.94 -1.51 8.83
N ASN A 208 24.20 -1.97 8.83
CA ASN A 208 24.94 -2.21 7.58
C ASN A 208 24.24 -3.25 6.70
N THR A 209 23.79 -4.36 7.30
CA THR A 209 23.07 -5.41 6.58
C THR A 209 21.73 -4.90 6.06
N LYS A 210 20.99 -4.15 6.89
CA LYS A 210 19.72 -3.55 6.49
C LYS A 210 19.90 -2.56 5.33
N ALA A 211 20.90 -1.67 5.42
CA ALA A 211 21.20 -0.72 4.36
C ALA A 211 21.55 -1.43 3.05
N ALA A 212 22.40 -2.46 3.09
CA ALA A 212 22.72 -3.27 1.92
C ALA A 212 21.49 -3.95 1.33
N LEU A 213 20.62 -4.52 2.17
CA LEU A 213 19.38 -5.16 1.74
C LEU A 213 18.41 -4.16 1.08
N MET A 214 18.26 -2.96 1.65
CA MET A 214 17.42 -1.90 1.07
C MET A 214 17.95 -1.45 -0.29
N THR A 215 19.26 -1.22 -0.41
CA THR A 215 19.89 -0.82 -1.67
C THR A 215 19.73 -1.91 -2.75
N ARG A 216 19.97 -3.18 -2.41
CA ARG A 216 19.77 -4.29 -3.36
C ARG A 216 18.30 -4.55 -3.66
N GLY A 217 17.42 -4.31 -2.70
CA GLY A 217 15.97 -4.34 -2.89
C GLY A 217 15.50 -3.26 -3.87
N MET A 218 16.12 -2.08 -3.86
CA MET A 218 15.85 -1.04 -4.85
C MET A 218 16.18 -1.53 -6.27
N SER A 219 17.29 -2.24 -6.46
CA SER A 219 17.61 -2.84 -7.77
C SER A 219 16.58 -3.88 -8.22
N GLU A 220 15.91 -4.60 -7.30
CA GLU A 220 14.79 -5.48 -7.67
C GLU A 220 13.55 -4.69 -8.08
N ILE A 221 13.20 -3.64 -7.33
CA ILE A 221 12.09 -2.73 -7.65
C ILE A 221 12.28 -2.14 -9.05
N ILE A 222 13.47 -1.62 -9.35
CA ILE A 222 13.80 -1.04 -10.65
C ILE A 222 13.70 -2.10 -11.75
N ARG A 223 14.32 -3.27 -11.59
CA ARG A 223 14.34 -4.31 -12.64
C ARG A 223 12.94 -4.81 -13.02
N ILE A 224 12.10 -5.14 -12.03
CA ILE A 224 10.73 -5.59 -12.33
C ILE A 224 9.86 -4.43 -12.81
N GLY A 225 10.04 -3.24 -12.25
CA GLY A 225 9.30 -2.04 -12.62
C GLY A 225 9.53 -1.61 -14.05
N THR A 226 10.79 -1.56 -14.51
CA THR A 226 11.13 -1.24 -15.90
C THR A 226 10.70 -2.33 -16.86
N LYS A 227 10.79 -3.61 -16.48
CA LYS A 227 10.26 -4.72 -17.27
C LYS A 227 8.75 -4.59 -17.51
N LEU A 228 8.02 -4.08 -16.53
CA LEU A 228 6.57 -3.82 -16.62
C LEU A 228 6.22 -2.51 -17.33
N GLY A 229 7.21 -1.70 -17.73
CA GLY A 229 7.02 -0.45 -18.45
C GLY A 229 7.06 0.83 -17.60
N GLY A 230 7.42 0.73 -16.32
CA GLY A 230 7.65 1.89 -15.45
C GLY A 230 8.98 2.60 -15.76
N LYS A 231 9.05 3.90 -15.44
CA LYS A 231 10.24 4.74 -15.63
C LYS A 231 11.19 4.57 -14.45
N GLN A 232 12.49 4.46 -14.73
CA GLN A 232 13.50 4.22 -13.69
C GLN A 232 13.54 5.35 -12.65
N GLU A 233 13.36 6.59 -13.09
CA GLU A 233 13.38 7.81 -12.28
C GLU A 233 12.28 7.81 -11.20
N THR A 234 11.13 7.19 -11.48
CA THR A 234 10.02 7.09 -10.53
C THR A 234 10.42 6.31 -9.27
N PHE A 235 11.25 5.27 -9.41
CA PHE A 235 11.69 4.46 -8.28
C PHE A 235 12.70 5.17 -7.38
N SER A 236 13.43 6.15 -7.91
CA SER A 236 14.27 7.06 -7.09
C SER A 236 13.45 8.10 -6.32
N GLY A 237 12.16 8.25 -6.61
CA GLY A 237 11.26 9.20 -5.97
C GLY A 237 10.55 8.68 -4.70
N LEU A 238 9.45 9.34 -4.35
CA LEU A 238 8.67 9.05 -3.13
C LEU A 238 8.06 7.63 -3.14
N THR A 239 7.56 7.15 -4.28
CA THR A 239 6.88 5.84 -4.35
C THR A 239 7.83 4.64 -4.32
N GLY A 240 9.10 4.83 -4.68
CA GLY A 240 10.14 3.81 -4.57
C GLY A 240 11.00 4.06 -3.33
N MET A 241 12.04 4.90 -3.45
CA MET A 241 13.03 5.13 -2.40
C MET A 241 12.43 5.68 -1.11
N GLY A 242 11.56 6.70 -1.19
CA GLY A 242 10.93 7.30 -0.01
C GLY A 242 10.12 6.29 0.80
N ASP A 243 9.17 5.62 0.14
CA ASP A 243 8.29 4.64 0.79
C ASP A 243 9.07 3.39 1.24
N LEU A 244 10.10 2.95 0.50
CA LEU A 244 10.99 1.88 0.92
C LEU A 244 11.67 2.21 2.25
N ILE A 245 12.33 3.38 2.34
CA ILE A 245 13.07 3.79 3.54
C ILE A 245 12.15 3.80 4.76
N VAL A 246 11.02 4.50 4.68
CA VAL A 246 10.12 4.63 5.84
C VAL A 246 9.52 3.28 6.25
N THR A 247 9.34 2.34 5.31
CA THR A 247 8.75 1.03 5.58
C THR A 247 9.76 0.03 6.14
N CYS A 248 11.03 0.13 5.75
CA CYS A 248 12.11 -0.70 6.27
C CYS A 248 12.63 -0.25 7.65
N THR A 249 12.41 1.02 8.05
CA THR A 249 13.00 1.60 9.26
C THR A 249 12.00 1.86 10.38
N SER A 250 10.71 2.01 10.09
CA SER A 250 9.69 2.33 11.09
C SER A 250 9.01 1.10 11.70
N MET A 251 8.66 1.16 12.97
CA MET A 251 7.81 0.15 13.63
C MET A 251 6.32 0.26 13.27
N HIS A 252 5.89 1.37 12.65
CA HIS A 252 4.55 1.49 12.05
C HIS A 252 4.36 0.51 10.89
N SER A 253 5.46 0.09 10.24
CA SER A 253 5.43 -0.92 9.19
C SER A 253 5.02 -2.30 9.70
N ARG A 254 3.82 -2.72 9.30
CA ARG A 254 3.32 -4.09 9.53
C ARG A 254 4.22 -5.16 8.91
N ASN A 255 4.80 -4.88 7.73
CA ASN A 255 5.71 -5.81 7.06
C ASN A 255 6.99 -5.98 7.86
N ARG A 256 7.58 -4.88 8.35
CA ARG A 256 8.79 -4.96 9.18
C ARG A 256 8.52 -5.71 10.47
N ARG A 257 7.40 -5.42 11.16
CA ARG A 257 7.01 -6.13 12.40
C ARG A 257 6.83 -7.64 12.17
N ALA A 258 6.09 -8.02 11.13
CA ALA A 258 5.94 -9.43 10.77
C ALA A 258 7.30 -10.08 10.46
N GLY A 259 8.16 -9.39 9.71
CA GLY A 259 9.51 -9.86 9.40
C GLY A 259 10.34 -10.09 10.66
N ILE A 260 10.30 -9.18 11.64
CA ILE A 260 11.02 -9.32 12.92
C ILE A 260 10.61 -10.60 13.64
N LEU A 261 9.31 -10.91 13.67
CA LEU A 261 8.81 -12.14 14.29
C LEU A 261 9.31 -13.38 13.55
N ILE A 262 9.23 -13.38 12.22
CA ILE A 262 9.72 -14.50 11.39
C ILE A 262 11.23 -14.70 11.56
N GLY A 263 12.02 -13.61 11.61
CA GLY A 263 13.45 -13.68 11.86
C GLY A 263 13.81 -14.20 13.26
N ARG A 264 12.89 -14.09 14.23
CA ARG A 264 13.02 -14.68 15.57
C ARG A 264 12.59 -16.15 15.65
N GLY A 265 12.13 -16.73 14.54
CA GLY A 265 11.74 -18.14 14.43
C GLY A 265 10.24 -18.41 14.52
N TYR A 266 9.39 -17.38 14.51
CA TYR A 266 7.94 -17.57 14.39
C TYR A 266 7.58 -18.06 12.99
N SER A 267 6.54 -18.89 12.89
CA SER A 267 5.93 -19.22 11.60
C SER A 267 5.28 -17.98 10.96
N THR A 268 5.05 -18.06 9.65
CA THR A 268 4.35 -17.01 8.90
C THR A 268 2.95 -16.74 9.47
N GLU A 269 2.24 -17.79 9.86
CA GLU A 269 0.89 -17.73 10.43
C GLU A 269 0.88 -17.03 11.79
N GLU A 270 1.78 -17.44 12.71
CA GLU A 270 1.91 -16.82 14.03
C GLU A 270 2.28 -15.33 13.92
N ALA A 271 3.18 -14.99 12.99
CA ALA A 271 3.58 -13.60 12.76
C ALA A 271 2.41 -12.73 12.25
N ILE A 272 1.53 -13.27 11.39
CA ILE A 272 0.33 -12.56 10.92
C ILE A 272 -0.66 -12.37 12.07
N GLU A 273 -0.88 -13.39 12.89
CA GLU A 273 -1.79 -13.35 14.02
C GLU A 273 -1.36 -12.29 15.06
N GLU A 274 -0.08 -12.31 15.44
CA GLU A 274 0.49 -11.36 16.39
C GLU A 274 0.45 -9.91 15.88
N VAL A 275 0.65 -9.68 14.57
CA VAL A 275 0.50 -8.34 13.98
C VAL A 275 -0.96 -7.89 13.96
N GLY A 276 -1.93 -8.81 13.94
CA GLY A 276 -3.37 -8.54 14.03
C GLY A 276 -3.97 -7.81 12.83
N MET A 277 -3.21 -7.65 11.75
CA MET A 277 -3.57 -6.88 10.55
C MET A 277 -3.01 -7.53 9.29
N VAL A 278 -3.58 -7.19 8.12
CA VAL A 278 -3.06 -7.67 6.83
C VAL A 278 -1.62 -7.21 6.63
N VAL A 279 -0.73 -8.16 6.30
CA VAL A 279 0.66 -7.96 5.93
C VAL A 279 0.78 -8.09 4.40
N GLU A 280 0.73 -6.95 3.70
CA GLU A 280 0.74 -6.92 2.22
C GLU A 280 2.03 -7.54 1.63
N GLY A 281 3.15 -7.46 2.34
CA GLY A 281 4.45 -7.98 1.88
C GLY A 281 4.45 -9.49 1.64
N ILE A 282 3.69 -10.25 2.44
CA ILE A 282 3.58 -11.72 2.26
C ILE A 282 2.83 -12.03 0.96
N LYS A 283 1.70 -11.36 0.72
CA LYS A 283 0.91 -11.53 -0.51
C LYS A 283 1.66 -11.03 -1.74
N ALA A 284 2.28 -9.86 -1.63
CA ALA A 284 3.13 -9.30 -2.67
C ALA A 284 4.28 -10.25 -3.02
N CYS A 285 4.94 -10.86 -2.03
CA CYS A 285 6.03 -11.82 -2.26
C CYS A 285 5.56 -12.98 -3.16
N ARG A 286 4.43 -13.61 -2.82
CA ARG A 286 3.84 -14.70 -3.62
C ARG A 286 3.49 -14.27 -5.05
N ALA A 287 2.83 -13.13 -5.19
CA ALA A 287 2.39 -12.64 -6.49
C ALA A 287 3.57 -12.22 -7.38
N PHE A 288 4.56 -11.51 -6.84
CA PHE A 288 5.74 -11.09 -7.58
C PHE A 288 6.71 -12.24 -7.86
N TYR A 289 6.82 -13.24 -6.99
CA TYR A 289 7.57 -14.47 -7.30
C TYR A 289 7.01 -15.16 -8.55
N THR A 290 5.69 -15.29 -8.64
CA THR A 290 5.05 -15.88 -9.84
C THR A 290 5.22 -14.99 -11.08
N LEU A 291 5.10 -13.67 -10.91
CA LEU A 291 5.21 -12.71 -12.01
C LEU A 291 6.64 -12.63 -12.57
N LYS A 292 7.65 -12.58 -11.70
CA LYS A 292 9.04 -12.47 -12.12
C LYS A 292 9.53 -13.73 -12.84
N GLU A 293 9.02 -14.91 -12.50
CA GLU A 293 9.23 -16.15 -13.26
C GLU A 293 8.63 -16.06 -14.68
N LYS A 294 7.38 -15.58 -14.81
CA LYS A 294 6.74 -15.39 -16.12
C LYS A 294 7.47 -14.39 -17.01
N LEU A 295 8.09 -13.38 -16.41
CA LEU A 295 8.77 -12.28 -17.12
C LEU A 295 10.28 -12.50 -17.29
N ASP A 296 10.83 -13.59 -16.74
CA ASP A 296 12.26 -13.88 -16.67
C ASP A 296 13.06 -12.70 -16.08
N VAL A 297 12.67 -12.27 -14.88
CA VAL A 297 13.32 -11.20 -14.13
C VAL A 297 13.96 -11.74 -12.86
N GLU A 298 15.25 -11.45 -12.68
CA GLU A 298 15.99 -11.87 -11.50
C GLU A 298 15.62 -11.01 -10.27
N MET A 299 15.05 -11.64 -9.23
CA MET A 299 14.70 -10.98 -7.95
C MET A 299 15.14 -11.82 -6.74
N PRO A 300 16.45 -11.88 -6.44
CA PRO A 300 17.01 -12.82 -5.46
C PRO A 300 16.53 -12.67 -4.00
N ILE A 301 16.29 -11.45 -3.53
CA ILE A 301 15.71 -11.17 -2.21
C ILE A 301 14.28 -11.70 -2.18
N THR A 302 13.50 -11.43 -3.24
CA THR A 302 12.14 -11.95 -3.37
C THR A 302 12.13 -13.48 -3.43
N ASP A 303 13.08 -14.11 -4.12
CA ASP A 303 13.24 -15.57 -4.18
C ASP A 303 13.53 -16.17 -2.82
N THR A 304 14.53 -15.64 -2.12
CA THR A 304 14.89 -16.12 -0.79
C THR A 304 13.72 -15.94 0.18
N LEU A 305 13.07 -14.78 0.14
CA LEU A 305 11.93 -14.50 1.01
C LEU A 305 10.74 -15.42 0.69
N TYR A 306 10.46 -15.71 -0.58
CA TYR A 306 9.41 -16.66 -0.96
C TYR A 306 9.65 -18.03 -0.33
N LYS A 307 10.89 -18.54 -0.41
CA LYS A 307 11.26 -19.82 0.19
C LYS A 307 11.14 -19.81 1.72
N VAL A 308 11.51 -18.69 2.37
CA VAL A 308 11.34 -18.53 3.83
C VAL A 308 9.86 -18.57 4.20
N LEU A 309 9.02 -17.84 3.47
CA LEU A 309 7.60 -17.69 3.78
C LEU A 309 6.77 -18.94 3.48
N PHE A 310 7.11 -19.68 2.42
CA PHE A 310 6.22 -20.69 1.82
C PHE A 310 6.85 -22.08 1.64
N GLU A 311 8.17 -22.21 1.80
CA GLU A 311 8.89 -23.48 1.67
C GLU A 311 9.67 -23.85 2.94
N ASN A 312 9.37 -23.18 4.07
CA ASN A 312 10.00 -23.40 5.37
C ASN A 312 11.53 -23.27 5.36
N LYS A 313 12.08 -22.44 4.47
CA LYS A 313 13.52 -22.16 4.45
C LYS A 313 13.92 -21.39 5.70
N GLU A 314 15.00 -21.82 6.33
CA GLU A 314 15.55 -21.16 7.51
C GLU A 314 16.13 -19.77 7.14
N PRO A 315 15.73 -18.68 7.81
CA PRO A 315 16.16 -17.32 7.45
C PRO A 315 17.67 -17.09 7.40
N ASN A 316 18.43 -17.63 8.37
CA ASN A 316 19.90 -17.46 8.40
C ASN A 316 20.54 -18.10 7.17
N TYR A 317 20.10 -19.30 6.80
CA TYR A 317 20.55 -19.97 5.59
C TYR A 317 20.18 -19.19 4.30
N GLY A 318 19.01 -18.54 4.28
CA GLY A 318 18.65 -17.62 3.18
C GLY A 318 19.61 -16.45 3.02
N VAL A 319 20.08 -15.86 4.12
CA VAL A 319 21.08 -14.79 4.08
C VAL A 319 22.45 -15.32 3.64
N TYR A 320 22.85 -16.50 4.12
CA TYR A 320 24.09 -17.15 3.68
C TYR A 320 24.12 -17.36 2.16
N GLU A 321 23.03 -17.82 1.55
CA GLU A 321 22.94 -17.97 0.09
C GLU A 321 23.07 -16.63 -0.63
N LEU A 322 22.39 -15.58 -0.16
CA LEU A 322 22.50 -14.25 -0.77
C LEU A 322 23.94 -13.71 -0.75
N MET A 323 24.70 -13.99 0.31
CA MET A 323 26.09 -13.55 0.48
C MET A 323 27.10 -14.37 -0.30
N THR A 324 26.78 -15.62 -0.66
CA THR A 324 27.67 -16.55 -1.37
C THR A 324 27.47 -16.59 -2.88
N ARG A 325 26.59 -15.72 -3.41
CA ARG A 325 26.41 -15.55 -4.85
C ARG A 325 27.68 -15.06 -5.54
N ASP A 326 27.79 -15.37 -6.83
CA ASP A 326 28.94 -14.99 -7.65
C ASP A 326 29.18 -13.47 -7.62
N LYS A 327 30.47 -13.11 -7.55
CA LYS A 327 30.91 -11.72 -7.60
C LYS A 327 30.45 -11.06 -8.91
N LYS A 328 29.91 -9.86 -8.81
CA LYS A 328 29.46 -9.05 -9.96
C LYS A 328 29.85 -7.59 -9.78
N MET A 329 29.95 -6.87 -10.88
CA MET A 329 30.08 -5.40 -10.83
C MET A 329 28.83 -4.79 -10.23
N GLU A 330 29.00 -3.69 -9.50
CA GLU A 330 27.87 -2.88 -9.06
C GLU A 330 27.29 -2.15 -10.28
N ILE A 331 26.07 -2.53 -10.66
CA ILE A 331 25.27 -1.89 -11.70
C ILE A 331 23.95 -1.51 -11.06
N ILE A 332 23.57 -0.23 -11.18
CA ILE A 332 22.31 0.34 -10.67
C ILE A 332 21.19 0.05 -11.65
#